data_AF-A0AAD4Q9U2-F1
#
_entry.id   AF-A0AAD4Q9U2-F1
#
_cell.length_a   1.000
_cell.length_b   1.000
_cell.length_c   1.000
_cell.angle_alpha   90.00
_cell.angle_beta   90.00
_cell.angle_gamma   90.00
#
_symmetry.space_group_name_H-M   'P 1'
#
loop_
_entity.id
_entity.type
_entity.pdbx_description
1 polymer ?
#
loop_
_entity_poly.entity_id
_entity_poly.type
_entity_poly.pdbx_seq_one_letter_code
_entity_poly.pdbx_strand_id
1 'polypeptide(L)'
;MCSECIQCNPRWCKRTPQFDTAFVQRDPSQPGVQGFDVVRLHALFSFVWEDKYYPCALIRWFAHVGDVPNEVTGLWVIQPETNADGTPAVAVIHLDSVLCV
;
A
#
# COMPACT_ATOMS: atom_id res chain seq x y z
N MET A 1 8.52 -3.43 24.06
CA MET A 1 7.95 -3.86 22.77
C MET A 1 7.50 -2.60 22.05
N CYS A 2 8.13 -2.27 20.93
CA CYS A 2 7.65 -1.19 20.07
C CYS A 2 6.55 -1.77 19.18
N SER A 3 5.40 -1.09 19.10
CA SER A 3 4.32 -1.43 18.19
C SER A 3 4.22 -0.35 17.12
N GLU A 4 4.16 -0.74 15.86
CA GLU A 4 3.84 0.16 14.76
C GLU A 4 2.32 0.31 14.64
N CYS A 5 1.87 1.54 14.37
CA CYS A 5 0.46 1.85 14.17
C CYS A 5 0.26 2.36 12.75
N ILE A 6 -0.59 1.68 11.99
CA ILE A 6 -0.95 2.10 10.63
C ILE A 6 -2.04 3.18 10.70
N GLN A 7 -1.83 4.30 10.02
CA GLN A 7 -2.77 5.42 9.96
C GLN A 7 -3.54 5.43 8.63
N CYS A 8 -4.87 5.33 8.73
CA CYS A 8 -5.81 5.39 7.60
C CYS A 8 -6.91 6.42 7.87
N ASN A 9 -6.52 7.65 8.20
CA ASN A 9 -7.43 8.67 8.71
C ASN A 9 -7.83 9.65 7.61
N PRO A 10 -9.03 9.54 7.00
CA PRO A 10 -9.46 10.47 5.96
C PRO A 10 -9.69 11.90 6.46
N ARG A 11 -9.77 12.09 7.80
CA ARG A 11 -9.94 13.38 8.47
C ARG A 11 -9.02 13.50 9.68
N TRP A 12 -7.71 13.38 9.48
CA TRP A 12 -6.74 13.59 10.55
C TRP A 12 -6.75 15.06 11.01
N CYS A 13 -6.76 15.27 12.32
CA CYS A 13 -6.83 16.59 12.96
C CYS A 13 -7.93 17.53 12.39
N LYS A 14 -9.05 16.96 11.93
CA LYS A 14 -10.18 17.68 11.30
C LYS A 14 -9.80 18.52 10.06
N ARG A 15 -8.67 18.25 9.41
CA ARG A 15 -8.17 19.06 8.29
C ARG A 15 -7.82 18.24 7.07
N THR A 16 -6.87 17.32 7.19
CA THR A 16 -6.27 16.65 6.05
C THR A 16 -6.31 15.15 6.20
N PRO A 17 -6.47 14.40 5.10
CA PRO A 17 -6.29 12.96 5.15
C PRO A 17 -4.84 12.62 5.48
N GLN A 18 -4.64 11.61 6.31
CA GLN A 18 -3.35 10.98 6.56
C GLN A 18 -3.48 9.48 6.31
N PHE A 19 -2.73 9.01 5.33
CA PHE A 19 -2.74 7.64 4.85
C PHE A 19 -1.30 7.15 4.77
N ASP A 20 -1.02 6.06 5.48
CA ASP A 20 0.30 5.48 5.47
C ASP A 20 0.57 4.71 4.18
N THR A 21 1.86 4.58 3.88
CA THR A 21 2.36 3.81 2.74
C THR A 21 3.00 2.54 3.27
N ALA A 22 2.77 1.42 2.59
CA ALA A 22 3.29 0.12 2.98
C ALA A 22 3.73 -0.67 1.75
N PHE A 23 4.44 -1.78 2.00
CA PHE A 23 4.78 -2.74 0.96
C PHE A 23 3.74 -3.85 0.90
N VAL A 24 3.50 -4.35 -0.30
CA VAL A 24 2.74 -5.59 -0.54
C VAL A 24 3.67 -6.56 -1.22
N GLN A 25 3.74 -7.78 -0.71
CA GLN A 25 4.58 -8.82 -1.30
C GLN A 25 4.05 -9.20 -2.68
N ARG A 26 4.86 -9.00 -3.72
CA ARG A 26 4.52 -9.33 -5.11
C ARG A 26 5.21 -10.61 -5.56
N ASP A 27 6.53 -10.65 -5.43
CA ASP A 27 7.36 -11.76 -5.87
C ASP A 27 8.44 -12.07 -4.83
N PRO A 28 8.32 -13.17 -4.07
CA PRO A 28 9.31 -13.56 -3.06
C PRO A 28 10.68 -13.94 -3.65
N SER A 29 10.76 -14.18 -4.95
CA SER A 29 12.02 -14.58 -5.61
C SER A 29 12.92 -13.38 -5.95
N GLN A 30 12.35 -12.17 -5.97
CA GLN A 30 13.07 -10.94 -6.28
C GLN A 30 13.67 -10.32 -5.02
N PRO A 31 14.96 -9.94 -5.01
CA PRO A 31 15.58 -9.33 -3.84
C PRO A 31 15.18 -7.86 -3.66
N GLY A 32 15.01 -7.44 -2.41
CA GLY A 32 14.79 -6.04 -2.05
C GLY A 32 13.46 -5.48 -2.54
N VAL A 33 13.40 -4.17 -2.79
CA VAL A 33 12.18 -3.43 -3.16
C VAL A 33 11.53 -3.98 -4.44
N GLN A 34 12.29 -4.61 -5.34
CA GLN A 34 11.77 -5.16 -6.59
C GLN A 34 10.81 -6.35 -6.39
N GLY A 35 10.86 -7.01 -5.23
CA GLY A 35 9.90 -8.06 -4.85
C GLY A 35 8.61 -7.52 -4.23
N PHE A 36 8.50 -6.21 -4.04
CA PHE A 36 7.36 -5.56 -3.37
C PHE A 36 6.71 -4.52 -4.27
N ASP A 37 5.39 -4.48 -4.22
CA ASP A 37 4.63 -3.34 -4.71
C ASP A 37 4.46 -2.31 -3.59
N VAL A 38 4.40 -1.03 -3.95
CA VAL A 38 4.15 0.04 -2.98
C VAL A 38 2.69 0.44 -3.02
N VAL A 39 2.08 0.55 -1.85
CA VAL A 39 0.66 0.87 -1.72
C VAL A 39 0.41 1.93 -0.66
N ARG A 40 -0.65 2.72 -0.85
CA ARG A 40 -1.16 3.62 0.19
C ARG A 40 -2.44 3.07 0.79
N LEU A 41 -2.49 2.92 2.10
CA LEU A 41 -3.67 2.41 2.79
C LEU A 41 -4.72 3.51 2.99
N HIS A 42 -5.92 3.28 2.47
CA HIS A 42 -7.03 4.21 2.55
C HIS A 42 -8.03 3.86 3.66
N ALA A 43 -8.24 2.57 3.91
CA ALA A 43 -9.12 2.10 4.98
C ALA A 43 -8.72 0.69 5.44
N LEU A 44 -8.94 0.42 6.72
CA LEU A 44 -8.87 -0.93 7.30
C LEU A 44 -10.28 -1.33 7.68
N PHE A 45 -10.69 -2.53 7.27
CA PHE A 45 -12.01 -3.06 7.58
C PHE A 45 -11.96 -4.59 7.62
N SER A 46 -13.06 -5.20 8.05
CA SER A 46 -13.18 -6.66 8.02
C SER A 46 -14.61 -7.06 7.73
N PHE A 47 -14.77 -8.25 7.18
CA PHE A 47 -16.08 -8.86 6.93
C PHE A 47 -16.04 -10.36 7.19
N VAL A 48 -17.22 -10.96 7.32
CA VAL A 48 -17.39 -12.41 7.45
C VAL A 48 -18.04 -12.93 6.18
N TRP A 49 -17.46 -13.96 5.60
CA TRP A 49 -18.02 -14.69 4.45
C TRP A 49 -17.86 -16.18 4.69
N GLU A 50 -18.93 -16.95 4.56
CA GLU A 50 -18.93 -18.41 4.81
C GLU A 50 -18.29 -18.78 6.17
N ASP A 51 -18.73 -18.12 7.25
CA ASP A 51 -18.22 -18.30 8.62
C ASP A 51 -16.71 -18.03 8.80
N LYS A 52 -16.04 -17.45 7.79
CA LYS A 52 -14.63 -17.06 7.86
C LYS A 52 -14.48 -15.54 7.96
N TYR A 53 -13.65 -15.12 8.90
CA TYR A 53 -13.27 -13.72 9.11
C TYR A 53 -12.16 -13.31 8.15
N TYR A 54 -12.34 -12.17 7.49
CA TYR A 54 -11.39 -11.60 6.54
C TYR A 54 -10.99 -10.18 6.97
N PRO A 55 -9.80 -9.99 7.57
CA PRO A 55 -9.22 -8.67 7.75
C PRO A 55 -8.71 -8.13 6.42
N CYS A 56 -9.10 -6.91 6.07
CA CYS A 56 -8.85 -6.33 4.75
C CYS A 56 -8.36 -4.88 4.84
N ALA A 57 -7.61 -4.50 3.82
CA ALA A 57 -7.21 -3.14 3.56
C ALA A 57 -7.73 -2.68 2.20
N LEU A 58 -8.32 -1.49 2.15
CA LEU A 58 -8.52 -0.76 0.90
C LEU A 58 -7.24 0.02 0.62
N ILE A 59 -6.64 -0.22 -0.55
CA ILE A 59 -5.37 0.38 -0.93
C ILE A 59 -5.45 1.13 -2.26
N ARG A 60 -4.47 2.00 -2.50
CA ARG A 60 -4.16 2.57 -3.81
C ARG A 60 -2.77 2.12 -4.24
N TRP A 61 -2.66 1.63 -5.46
CA TRP A 61 -1.40 1.16 -6.05
C TRP A 61 -0.50 2.32 -6.47
N PHE A 62 0.81 2.07 -6.38
CA PHE A 62 1.85 2.94 -6.91
C PHE A 62 2.78 2.12 -7.81
N ALA A 63 3.13 2.69 -8.95
CA ALA A 63 4.07 2.11 -9.90
C ALA A 63 5.43 2.80 -9.82
N HIS A 64 6.50 2.05 -10.08
CA HIS A 64 7.84 2.62 -10.19
C HIS A 64 7.97 3.53 -11.41
N VAL A 65 8.65 4.67 -11.22
CA VAL A 65 9.00 5.61 -12.29
C VAL A 65 10.39 5.22 -12.80
N GLY A 66 10.42 4.19 -13.65
CA GLY A 66 11.64 3.62 -14.23
C GLY A 66 12.17 2.37 -13.51
N ASP A 67 13.18 1.75 -14.12
CA ASP A 67 13.70 0.44 -13.71
C ASP A 67 14.88 0.51 -12.72
N VAL A 68 15.32 1.72 -12.38
CA VAL A 68 16.48 1.95 -11.50
C VAL A 68 16.16 3.01 -10.43
N PRO A 69 16.80 2.96 -9.25
CA PRO A 69 16.72 4.03 -8.27
C PRO A 69 17.20 5.36 -8.83
N ASN A 70 16.66 6.46 -8.30
CA ASN A 70 17.09 7.80 -8.68
C ASN A 70 18.57 8.01 -8.36
N GLU A 71 19.34 8.50 -9.33
CA GLU A 71 20.79 8.64 -9.23
C GLU A 71 21.25 9.58 -8.10
N VAL A 72 20.41 10.55 -7.70
CA VAL A 72 20.75 11.54 -6.67
C VAL A 72 20.41 11.02 -5.27
N THR A 73 19.23 10.42 -5.09
CA THR A 73 18.77 9.99 -3.76
C THR A 73 19.11 8.53 -3.46
N GLY A 74 19.39 7.72 -4.48
CA GLY A 74 19.51 6.26 -4.36
C GLY A 74 18.18 5.56 -4.05
N LEU A 75 17.05 6.27 -4.11
CA LEU A 75 15.73 5.75 -3.78
C LEU A 75 14.89 5.48 -5.02
N TRP A 76 13.99 4.50 -4.90
CA TRP A 76 12.98 4.23 -5.91
C TRP A 76 11.95 5.37 -5.95
N VAL A 77 11.76 5.95 -7.13
CA VAL A 77 10.69 6.92 -7.36
C VAL A 77 9.44 6.15 -7.74
N ILE A 78 8.33 6.49 -7.11
CA ILE A 78 7.03 5.88 -7.35
C ILE A 78 5.99 6.94 -7.65
N GLN A 79 4.98 6.59 -8.45
CA GLN A 79 3.85 7.45 -8.76
C GLN A 79 2.54 6.70 -8.59
N PRO A 80 1.44 7.39 -8.24
CA PRO A 80 0.14 6.74 -8.12
C PRO A 80 -0.28 6.13 -9.45
N GLU A 81 -0.71 4.88 -9.41
CA GLU A 81 -1.15 4.16 -10.60
C GLU A 81 -2.61 4.53 -10.95
N THR A 82 -2.90 4.47 -12.25
CA THR A 82 -4.23 4.77 -12.82
C THR A 82 -4.65 3.66 -13.76
N ASN A 83 -5.93 3.30 -13.70
CA ASN A 83 -6.55 2.37 -14.64
C ASN A 83 -6.62 2.98 -16.05
N ALA A 84 -6.99 2.16 -17.04
CA ALA A 84 -7.09 2.59 -18.44
C ALA A 84 -8.12 3.72 -18.68
N ASP A 85 -9.10 3.87 -17.80
CA ASP A 85 -10.11 4.94 -17.81
C ASP A 85 -9.66 6.22 -17.07
N GLY A 86 -8.43 6.24 -16.55
CA GLY A 86 -7.86 7.36 -15.80
C GLY A 86 -8.28 7.41 -14.33
N THR A 87 -9.07 6.44 -13.85
CA THR A 87 -9.43 6.36 -12.42
C THR A 87 -8.25 5.85 -11.57
N PRO A 88 -8.19 6.19 -10.27
CA PRO A 88 -7.16 5.65 -9.39
C PRO A 88 -7.19 4.11 -9.34
N ALA A 89 -6.03 3.48 -9.51
CA ALA A 89 -5.91 2.03 -9.33
C ALA A 89 -6.02 1.68 -7.84
N VAL A 90 -7.16 1.11 -7.44
CA VAL A 90 -7.45 0.73 -6.05
C VAL A 90 -7.83 -0.74 -5.98
N ALA A 91 -7.52 -1.38 -4.86
CA ALA A 91 -7.87 -2.78 -4.60
C ALA A 91 -8.19 -3.03 -3.13
N VAL A 92 -8.92 -4.11 -2.87
CA VAL A 92 -9.06 -4.68 -1.53
C VAL A 92 -8.11 -5.86 -1.44
N ILE A 93 -7.22 -5.84 -0.46
CA ILE A 93 -6.27 -6.92 -0.20
C ILE A 93 -6.45 -7.46 1.22
N HIS A 94 -6.03 -8.71 1.43
CA HIS A 94 -5.97 -9.28 2.77
C HIS A 94 -4.87 -8.60 3.59
N LEU A 95 -5.12 -8.35 4.88
CA LEU A 95 -4.18 -7.60 5.71
C LEU A 95 -2.83 -8.31 5.87
N ASP A 96 -2.80 -9.64 5.86
CA ASP A 96 -1.58 -10.45 5.93
C ASP A 96 -0.62 -10.24 4.74
N SER A 97 -1.08 -9.64 3.64
CA SER A 97 -0.24 -9.31 2.48
C SER A 97 0.50 -7.99 2.65
N VAL A 98 0.16 -7.20 3.69
CA VAL A 98 0.76 -5.89 3.97
C VAL A 98 1.96 -6.06 4.88
N LEU A 99 3.09 -5.53 4.46
CA LEU A 99 4.32 -5.45 5.23
C LEU A 99 4.56 -3.99 5.62
N CYS A 100 4.61 -3.74 6.93
CA CYS A 100 4.98 -2.45 7.52
C CYS A 100 6.50 -2.35 7.64
N VAL A 101 7.01 -1.12 7.59
CA VAL A 101 8.44 -0.77 7.57
C VAL A 101 8.79 0.05 8.79
#